data_AF-Q4SCY6-F1
#
_entry.id   AF-Q4SCY6-F1
#
_cell.length_a   1.000
_cell.length_b   1.000
_cell.length_c   1.000
_cell.angle_alpha   90.00
_cell.angle_beta   90.00
_cell.angle_gamma   90.00
#
_symmetry.space_group_name_H-M   'P 1'
#
loop_
_entity.id
_entity.type
_entity.pdbx_description
1 polymer ?
#
loop_
_entity_poly.entity_id
_entity_poly.type
_entity_poly.pdbx_seq_one_letter_code
_entity_poly.pdbx_strand_id
1 'polypeptide(L)'
;VFSGQFLSDKKIGTYVEVDMYGLPTDTIRKEFRTRMVMNNGLNPAYNEEPFVFRKVILPDLAVLRIAVYDDNNKLIGQRILPLDGLQAGYRHISLRNEGNKPLSLPTIFCQIILKTYVPDGFGDLYKMKKYPSLLLQTYLKLLKKQQKELGALKKKQSKDQNTMQKAHCTQVDKMVSQHDKEKMVLEKLLEKSIKKRGENNCQELKKETEDKIQTLVTDHKTKVKDITAQHTKEWSELISSHSNEEQEIKDSHVTQQCEHLKKLLATVQEQQTMQLKLIQERQSKEMRANQAKMSMENSKAISQDKSIKNKAERERRVRELNSTNTKKFLDERKRLAMKHQKEMEQLEKNQREQLEKLEKFNEQAKDMQQMVKLEEEMDRRPATVV
;
A
#
# COMPACT_ATOMS: atom_id res chain seq x y z
N VAL A 1 -25.65 -22.19 1.46
CA VAL A 1 -26.45 -21.91 2.68
C VAL A 1 -26.14 -23.00 3.69
N PHE A 2 -25.91 -22.68 4.98
CA PHE A 2 -25.45 -23.69 5.94
C PHE A 2 -26.60 -24.28 6.77
N SER A 3 -27.38 -23.43 7.45
CA SER A 3 -28.48 -23.91 8.30
C SER A 3 -29.63 -22.92 8.45
N GLY A 4 -30.79 -23.40 8.89
CA GLY A 4 -31.83 -22.56 9.52
C GLY A 4 -31.67 -22.61 11.04
N GLN A 5 -32.00 -21.54 11.78
CA GLN A 5 -31.85 -21.51 13.26
C GLN A 5 -33.15 -21.69 14.04
N PHE A 6 -34.30 -21.30 13.46
CA PHE A 6 -35.63 -21.57 14.00
C PHE A 6 -36.69 -21.33 12.91
N LEU A 7 -36.90 -22.29 12.01
CA LEU A 7 -37.80 -22.12 10.86
C LEU A 7 -39.25 -22.47 11.18
N SER A 8 -39.48 -23.48 12.02
CA SER A 8 -40.82 -23.85 12.50
C SER A 8 -40.75 -24.57 13.85
N ASP A 9 -41.79 -24.39 14.65
CA ASP A 9 -42.10 -25.11 15.88
C ASP A 9 -42.67 -26.52 15.64
N LYS A 10 -43.04 -26.84 14.39
CA LYS A 10 -43.55 -28.15 13.97
C LYS A 10 -42.43 -29.04 13.48
N LYS A 11 -42.61 -30.36 13.63
CA LYS A 11 -41.74 -31.39 13.03
C LYS A 11 -42.06 -31.55 11.54
N ILE A 12 -41.62 -30.59 10.75
CA ILE A 12 -41.80 -30.56 9.28
C ILE A 12 -40.46 -30.66 8.57
N GLY A 13 -40.47 -31.13 7.32
CA GLY A 13 -39.33 -31.01 6.43
C GLY A 13 -39.14 -29.58 5.95
N THR A 14 -37.90 -29.14 5.73
CA THR A 14 -37.62 -27.79 5.18
C THR A 14 -36.55 -27.82 4.10
N TYR A 15 -36.62 -26.87 3.17
CA TYR A 15 -35.56 -26.60 2.19
C TYR A 15 -35.47 -25.10 1.87
N VAL A 16 -34.33 -24.67 1.32
CA VAL A 16 -34.07 -23.28 0.93
C VAL A 16 -33.91 -23.17 -0.58
N GLU A 17 -34.55 -22.17 -1.17
CA GLU A 17 -34.43 -21.76 -2.57
C GLU A 17 -33.79 -20.38 -2.64
N VAL A 18 -32.85 -20.19 -3.56
CA VAL A 18 -32.16 -18.91 -3.77
C VAL A 18 -32.28 -18.48 -5.23
N ASP A 19 -33.05 -17.41 -5.45
CA ASP A 19 -33.30 -16.85 -6.77
C ASP A 19 -32.58 -15.50 -6.93
N MET A 20 -32.29 -15.13 -8.17
CA MET A 20 -31.86 -13.79 -8.55
C MET A 20 -32.86 -13.18 -9.53
N TYR A 21 -33.29 -11.96 -9.26
CA TYR A 21 -34.15 -11.17 -10.14
C TYR A 21 -33.40 -9.91 -10.55
N GLY A 22 -33.52 -9.52 -11.82
CA GLY A 22 -32.87 -8.32 -12.34
C GLY A 22 -33.18 -8.17 -13.83
N LEU A 23 -32.18 -7.83 -14.63
CA LEU A 23 -32.30 -7.90 -16.09
C LEU A 23 -32.67 -9.33 -16.55
N PRO A 24 -33.24 -9.50 -17.76
CA PRO A 24 -33.56 -10.83 -18.30
C PRO A 24 -32.35 -11.78 -18.28
N THR A 25 -31.15 -11.25 -18.54
CA THR A 25 -29.89 -12.01 -18.53
C THR A 25 -29.37 -12.33 -17.12
N ASP A 26 -29.77 -11.55 -16.11
CA ASP A 26 -29.34 -11.71 -14.71
C ASP A 26 -30.34 -12.54 -13.89
N THR A 27 -31.55 -12.75 -14.43
CA THR A 27 -32.64 -13.44 -13.73
C THR A 27 -32.45 -14.95 -13.77
N ILE A 28 -32.26 -15.56 -12.60
CA ILE A 28 -32.12 -17.01 -12.40
C ILE A 28 -33.15 -17.42 -11.34
N ARG A 29 -34.06 -18.34 -11.70
CA ARG A 29 -35.16 -18.79 -10.83
C ARG A 29 -35.20 -20.31 -10.76
N LYS A 30 -35.50 -20.86 -9.58
CA LYS A 30 -35.69 -22.30 -9.34
C LYS A 30 -34.48 -23.19 -9.66
N GLU A 31 -33.30 -22.60 -9.88
CA GLU A 31 -32.07 -23.33 -10.20
C GLU A 31 -31.32 -23.76 -8.93
N PHE A 32 -31.23 -22.86 -7.94
CA PHE A 32 -30.51 -23.11 -6.71
C PHE A 32 -31.45 -23.45 -5.56
N ARG A 33 -31.48 -24.74 -5.22
CA ARG A 33 -32.30 -25.30 -4.13
C ARG A 33 -31.47 -26.27 -3.29
N THR A 34 -31.62 -26.23 -1.98
CA THR A 34 -31.03 -27.23 -1.08
C THR A 34 -31.83 -28.53 -1.08
N ARG A 35 -31.19 -29.64 -0.68
CA ARG A 35 -31.94 -30.84 -0.28
C ARG A 35 -32.89 -30.52 0.87
N MET A 36 -33.94 -31.32 0.94
CA MET A 36 -34.94 -31.25 2.00
C MET A 36 -34.42 -31.98 3.25
N VAL A 37 -34.47 -31.30 4.39
CA VAL A 37 -34.13 -31.87 5.71
C VAL A 37 -35.44 -32.19 6.41
N MET A 38 -35.77 -33.48 6.52
CA MET A 38 -37.05 -33.95 7.09
C MET A 38 -37.07 -33.79 8.62
N ASN A 39 -38.26 -33.51 9.17
CA ASN A 39 -38.55 -33.54 10.60
C ASN A 39 -37.65 -32.65 11.48
N ASN A 40 -37.09 -31.55 10.94
CA ASN A 40 -36.21 -30.64 11.67
C ASN A 40 -36.47 -29.18 11.28
N GLY A 41 -37.46 -28.57 11.93
CA GLY A 41 -37.79 -27.14 11.75
C GLY A 41 -36.98 -26.20 12.64
N LEU A 42 -36.25 -26.72 13.63
CA LEU A 42 -35.52 -25.90 14.61
C LEU A 42 -34.15 -25.53 14.06
N ASN A 43 -33.25 -26.49 13.84
CA ASN A 43 -31.92 -26.22 13.30
C ASN A 43 -31.55 -27.17 12.15
N PRO A 44 -32.23 -27.09 10.99
CA PRO A 44 -31.86 -27.90 9.84
C PRO A 44 -30.51 -27.47 9.27
N ALA A 45 -29.59 -28.42 9.12
CA ALA A 45 -28.33 -28.24 8.41
C ALA A 45 -28.47 -28.73 6.97
N TYR A 46 -28.26 -27.83 6.00
CA TYR A 46 -28.47 -28.14 4.58
C TYR A 46 -27.21 -28.70 3.91
N ASN A 47 -26.01 -28.35 4.39
CA ASN A 47 -24.71 -28.89 3.92
C ASN A 47 -24.59 -29.03 2.39
N GLU A 48 -24.95 -27.97 1.66
CA GLU A 48 -24.92 -27.94 0.20
C GLU A 48 -23.71 -27.22 -0.37
N GLU A 49 -23.37 -27.56 -1.61
CA GLU A 49 -22.40 -26.83 -2.41
C GLU A 49 -22.80 -25.34 -2.58
N PRO A 50 -21.82 -24.43 -2.77
CA PRO A 50 -22.12 -23.02 -2.93
C PRO A 50 -22.96 -22.77 -4.18
N PHE A 51 -24.03 -21.99 -4.02
CA PHE A 51 -24.80 -21.46 -5.15
C PHE A 51 -23.98 -20.38 -5.86
N VAL A 52 -23.65 -20.57 -7.14
CA VAL A 52 -22.75 -19.69 -7.89
C VAL A 52 -23.49 -19.00 -9.03
N PHE A 53 -23.75 -17.70 -8.84
CA PHE A 53 -24.23 -16.80 -9.89
C PHE A 53 -23.03 -16.28 -10.70
N ARG A 54 -22.76 -16.91 -11.85
CA ARG A 54 -21.49 -16.71 -12.58
C ARG A 54 -21.35 -15.34 -13.23
N LYS A 55 -22.44 -14.71 -13.64
CA LYS A 55 -22.42 -13.46 -14.41
C LYS A 55 -23.65 -12.63 -14.07
N VAL A 56 -23.40 -11.47 -13.46
CA VAL A 56 -24.42 -10.44 -13.20
C VAL A 56 -23.99 -9.19 -13.95
N ILE A 57 -24.77 -8.78 -14.94
CA ILE A 57 -24.49 -7.66 -15.84
C ILE A 57 -24.69 -6.34 -15.11
N LEU A 58 -25.79 -6.19 -14.37
CA LEU A 58 -26.13 -4.94 -13.67
C LEU A 58 -26.53 -5.23 -12.21
N PRO A 59 -25.56 -5.36 -11.29
CA PRO A 59 -25.82 -5.63 -9.88
C PRO A 59 -26.77 -4.63 -9.21
N ASP A 60 -26.74 -3.37 -9.63
CA ASP A 60 -27.54 -2.28 -9.08
C ASP A 60 -29.06 -2.49 -9.27
N LEU A 61 -29.45 -3.22 -10.31
CA LEU A 61 -30.85 -3.57 -10.60
C LEU A 61 -31.22 -4.98 -10.14
N ALA A 62 -30.25 -5.72 -9.59
CA ALA A 62 -30.43 -7.12 -9.21
C ALA A 62 -30.76 -7.27 -7.72
N VAL A 63 -31.67 -8.20 -7.42
CA VAL A 63 -32.03 -8.60 -6.06
C VAL A 63 -31.89 -10.11 -5.89
N LEU A 64 -31.35 -10.52 -4.75
CA LEU A 64 -31.24 -11.91 -4.31
C LEU A 64 -32.42 -12.24 -3.40
N ARG A 65 -33.22 -13.25 -3.76
CA ARG A 65 -34.30 -13.75 -2.94
C ARG A 65 -33.88 -15.08 -2.32
N ILE A 66 -33.95 -15.17 -1.01
CA ILE A 66 -33.73 -16.41 -0.24
C ILE A 66 -35.08 -16.80 0.36
N ALA A 67 -35.64 -17.92 -0.05
CA ALA A 67 -36.94 -18.41 0.38
C ALA A 67 -36.83 -19.78 1.04
N VAL A 68 -37.60 -20.01 2.09
CA VAL A 68 -37.66 -21.27 2.82
C VAL A 68 -39.05 -21.84 2.70
N TYR A 69 -39.13 -23.11 2.33
CA TYR A 69 -40.38 -23.83 2.17
C TYR A 69 -40.40 -25.08 3.05
N ASP A 70 -41.61 -25.53 3.36
CA ASP A 70 -41.85 -26.82 4.01
C ASP A 70 -41.96 -27.99 3.00
N ASP A 71 -42.18 -29.19 3.52
CA ASP A 71 -42.42 -30.43 2.78
C ASP A 71 -43.70 -30.41 1.92
N ASN A 72 -44.65 -29.50 2.20
CA ASN A 72 -45.85 -29.27 1.41
C ASN A 72 -45.69 -28.14 0.38
N ASN A 73 -44.46 -27.65 0.15
CA ASN A 73 -44.14 -26.49 -0.68
C ASN A 73 -44.80 -25.17 -0.22
N LYS A 74 -45.21 -25.09 1.04
CA LYS A 74 -45.73 -23.85 1.63
C LYS A 74 -44.57 -22.97 2.07
N LEU A 75 -44.65 -21.67 1.78
CA LEU A 75 -43.63 -20.72 2.17
C LEU A 75 -43.64 -20.52 3.69
N ILE A 76 -42.50 -20.80 4.33
CA ILE A 76 -42.24 -20.50 5.74
C ILE A 76 -41.81 -19.04 5.89
N GLY A 77 -40.92 -18.58 5.01
CA GLY A 77 -40.46 -17.20 4.98
C GLY A 77 -39.47 -16.93 3.87
N GLN A 78 -39.32 -15.66 3.51
CA GLN A 78 -38.42 -15.20 2.46
C GLN A 78 -37.68 -13.91 2.86
N ARG A 79 -36.54 -13.67 2.24
CA ARG A 79 -35.83 -12.39 2.30
C ARG A 79 -35.40 -11.99 0.90
N ILE A 80 -35.68 -10.75 0.53
CA ILE A 80 -35.20 -10.12 -0.71
C ILE A 80 -34.12 -9.12 -0.32
N LEU A 81 -32.95 -9.23 -0.93
CA LEU A 81 -31.77 -8.42 -0.65
C LEU A 81 -31.25 -7.79 -1.95
N PRO A 82 -31.13 -6.46 -2.05
CA PRO A 82 -30.48 -5.83 -3.19
C PRO A 82 -28.99 -6.20 -3.22
N LEU A 83 -28.46 -6.46 -4.42
CA LEU A 83 -27.06 -6.87 -4.57
C LEU A 83 -26.08 -5.74 -4.24
N ASP A 84 -26.41 -4.49 -4.59
CA ASP A 84 -25.58 -3.30 -4.32
C ASP A 84 -25.28 -3.10 -2.81
N GLY A 85 -26.23 -3.47 -1.95
CA GLY A 85 -26.08 -3.38 -0.49
C GLY A 85 -25.53 -4.64 0.19
N LEU A 86 -25.18 -5.68 -0.58
CA LEU A 86 -24.83 -6.97 -0.01
C LEU A 86 -23.38 -6.96 0.52
N GLN A 87 -23.16 -7.48 1.72
CA GLN A 87 -21.83 -7.58 2.31
C GLN A 87 -21.38 -9.05 2.37
N ALA A 88 -20.13 -9.29 1.98
CA ALA A 88 -19.51 -10.60 2.09
C ALA A 88 -19.31 -11.03 3.57
N GLY A 89 -19.15 -12.34 3.78
CA GLY A 89 -18.92 -12.95 5.09
C GLY A 89 -20.07 -13.85 5.55
N TYR A 90 -19.93 -14.39 6.76
CA TYR A 90 -20.97 -15.20 7.42
C TYR A 90 -22.07 -14.29 7.97
N ARG A 91 -23.33 -14.63 7.70
CA ARG A 91 -24.50 -13.80 8.02
C ARG A 91 -25.67 -14.66 8.49
N HIS A 92 -26.38 -14.12 9.48
CA HIS A 92 -27.73 -14.52 9.82
C HIS A 92 -28.72 -13.62 9.09
N ILE A 93 -29.65 -14.21 8.36
CA ILE A 93 -30.63 -13.53 7.53
C ILE A 93 -32.01 -13.83 8.08
N SER A 94 -32.61 -12.86 8.76
CA SER A 94 -33.98 -12.95 9.26
C SER A 94 -34.99 -12.87 8.12
N LEU A 95 -35.90 -13.83 8.09
CA LEU A 95 -36.91 -13.99 7.06
C LEU A 95 -38.14 -13.12 7.33
N ARG A 96 -38.93 -12.92 6.28
CA ARG A 96 -40.18 -12.15 6.24
C ARG A 96 -41.27 -13.02 5.63
N ASN A 97 -42.54 -12.70 5.88
CA ASN A 97 -43.65 -13.41 5.25
C ASN A 97 -43.85 -12.99 3.78
N GLU A 98 -44.87 -13.53 3.11
CA GLU A 98 -45.22 -13.17 1.72
C GLU A 98 -45.50 -11.66 1.55
N GLY A 99 -46.16 -11.04 2.53
CA GLY A 99 -46.40 -9.60 2.58
C GLY A 99 -45.21 -8.75 3.04
N ASN A 100 -44.00 -9.31 3.04
CA ASN A 100 -42.74 -8.66 3.43
C ASN A 100 -42.71 -8.13 4.89
N LYS A 101 -43.58 -8.63 5.76
CA LYS A 101 -43.57 -8.33 7.20
C LYS A 101 -42.51 -9.18 7.93
N PRO A 102 -41.74 -8.63 8.87
CA PRO A 102 -40.73 -9.38 9.63
C PRO A 102 -41.30 -10.61 10.34
N LEU A 103 -40.59 -11.73 10.29
CA LEU A 103 -40.83 -12.90 11.15
C LEU A 103 -39.84 -12.86 12.32
N SER A 104 -40.31 -13.17 13.54
CA SER A 104 -39.53 -12.95 14.77
C SER A 104 -38.38 -13.94 14.97
N LEU A 105 -38.51 -15.18 14.49
CA LEU A 105 -37.57 -16.28 14.78
C LEU A 105 -36.94 -16.90 13.50
N PRO A 106 -37.70 -17.12 12.40
CA PRO A 106 -37.17 -17.67 11.15
C PRO A 106 -35.95 -16.93 10.61
N THR A 107 -34.80 -17.61 10.67
CA THR A 107 -33.50 -17.07 10.31
C THR A 107 -32.65 -18.13 9.60
N ILE A 108 -31.97 -17.73 8.53
CA ILE A 108 -31.01 -18.55 7.79
C ILE A 108 -29.58 -18.13 8.12
N PHE A 109 -28.68 -19.09 8.28
CA PHE A 109 -27.24 -18.87 8.37
C PHE A 109 -26.55 -19.25 7.06
N CYS A 110 -25.80 -18.32 6.48
CA CYS A 110 -25.07 -18.54 5.23
C CYS A 110 -23.79 -17.70 5.17
N GLN A 111 -22.86 -18.09 4.29
CA GLN A 111 -21.74 -17.24 3.89
C GLN A 111 -22.02 -16.65 2.51
N ILE A 112 -21.86 -15.34 2.40
CA ILE A 112 -21.94 -14.60 1.15
C ILE A 112 -20.52 -14.34 0.67
N ILE A 113 -20.22 -14.71 -0.57
CA ILE A 113 -18.94 -14.45 -1.23
C ILE A 113 -19.21 -13.59 -2.45
N LEU A 114 -18.64 -12.38 -2.47
CA LEU A 114 -18.75 -11.46 -3.59
C LEU A 114 -17.44 -11.48 -4.38
N LYS A 115 -17.52 -11.72 -5.69
CA LYS A 115 -16.38 -11.68 -6.60
C LYS A 115 -16.71 -10.76 -7.78
N THR A 116 -15.73 -9.98 -8.22
CA THR A 116 -15.85 -9.22 -9.47
C THR A 116 -15.79 -10.20 -10.64
N TYR A 117 -16.82 -10.20 -11.48
CA TYR A 117 -16.80 -10.98 -12.71
C TYR A 117 -15.75 -10.41 -13.67
N VAL A 118 -14.82 -11.26 -14.09
CA VAL A 118 -13.82 -10.95 -15.12
C VAL A 118 -14.05 -11.95 -16.24
N PRO A 119 -14.42 -11.50 -17.46
CA PRO A 119 -14.63 -12.41 -18.59
C PRO A 119 -13.38 -13.24 -18.88
N ASP A 120 -13.58 -14.47 -19.36
CA ASP A 120 -12.49 -15.37 -19.74
C ASP A 120 -11.56 -14.70 -20.77
N GLY A 121 -10.25 -14.78 -20.53
CA GLY A 121 -9.22 -14.07 -21.32
C GLY A 121 -8.88 -12.65 -20.85
N PHE A 122 -9.64 -12.08 -19.91
CA PHE A 122 -9.35 -10.77 -19.30
C PHE A 122 -8.77 -10.87 -17.87
N GLY A 123 -8.56 -12.08 -17.36
CA GLY A 123 -7.96 -12.32 -16.04
C GLY A 123 -6.60 -11.62 -15.88
N ASP A 124 -5.78 -11.65 -16.93
CA ASP A 124 -4.48 -11.00 -16.93
C ASP A 124 -4.60 -9.48 -16.99
N LEU A 125 -5.53 -8.94 -17.77
CA LEU A 125 -5.84 -7.50 -17.82
C LEU A 125 -6.35 -6.97 -16.47
N TYR A 126 -7.21 -7.72 -15.77
CA TYR A 126 -7.73 -7.35 -14.46
C TYR A 126 -6.64 -7.40 -13.38
N LYS A 127 -5.84 -8.47 -13.35
CA LYS A 127 -4.65 -8.55 -12.49
C LYS A 127 -3.73 -7.36 -12.78
N MET A 128 -3.48 -7.05 -14.05
CA MET A 128 -2.63 -5.94 -14.48
C MET A 128 -3.20 -4.55 -14.18
N LYS A 129 -4.51 -4.37 -14.06
CA LYS A 129 -5.10 -3.13 -13.56
C LYS A 129 -4.90 -2.95 -12.04
N LYS A 130 -4.79 -4.06 -11.30
CA LYS A 130 -4.50 -4.09 -9.85
C LYS A 130 -3.01 -4.01 -9.53
N TYR A 131 -2.13 -4.43 -10.43
CA TYR A 131 -0.67 -4.40 -10.23
C TYR A 131 -0.08 -3.00 -10.03
N PRO A 132 -0.48 -1.94 -10.77
CA PRO A 132 -0.01 -0.57 -10.53
C PRO A 132 -0.30 -0.07 -9.11
N SER A 133 -1.44 -0.44 -8.52
CA SER A 133 -1.74 -0.07 -7.13
C SER A 133 -0.90 -0.85 -6.13
N LEU A 134 -0.57 -2.11 -6.43
CA LEU A 134 0.36 -2.92 -5.62
C LEU A 134 1.80 -2.38 -5.70
N LEU A 135 2.25 -1.97 -6.88
CA LEU A 135 3.57 -1.38 -7.10
C LEU A 135 3.72 -0.08 -6.29
N LEU A 136 2.72 0.81 -6.32
CA LEU A 136 2.72 2.00 -5.47
C LEU A 136 2.72 1.66 -3.97
N GLN A 137 2.01 0.61 -3.55
CA GLN A 137 2.05 0.15 -2.15
C GLN A 137 3.47 -0.24 -1.70
N THR A 138 4.31 -0.78 -2.60
CA THR A 138 5.71 -1.10 -2.23
C THR A 138 6.52 0.15 -1.92
N TYR A 139 6.33 1.24 -2.68
CA TYR A 139 6.99 2.52 -2.41
C TYR A 139 6.50 3.13 -1.09
N LEU A 140 5.19 3.10 -0.83
CA LEU A 140 4.64 3.56 0.45
C LEU A 140 5.18 2.75 1.66
N LYS A 141 5.44 1.45 1.49
CA LYS A 141 6.08 0.62 2.52
C LYS A 141 7.53 1.05 2.77
N LEU A 142 8.28 1.38 1.71
CA LEU A 142 9.63 1.92 1.83
C LEU A 142 9.63 3.22 2.65
N LEU A 143 8.77 4.19 2.31
CA LEU A 143 8.66 5.45 3.04
C LEU A 143 8.31 5.24 4.53
N LYS A 144 7.40 4.32 4.82
CA LYS A 144 7.06 3.96 6.22
C LYS A 144 8.23 3.32 6.97
N LYS A 145 9.05 2.51 6.29
CA LYS A 145 10.26 1.92 6.87
C LYS A 145 11.27 3.03 7.20
N GLN A 146 11.53 3.93 6.27
CA GLN A 146 12.43 5.06 6.42
C GLN A 146 12.00 5.98 7.59
N GLN A 147 10.71 6.28 7.71
CA GLN A 147 10.18 7.05 8.82
C GLN A 147 10.44 6.39 10.20
N LYS A 148 10.33 5.06 10.28
CA LYS A 148 10.62 4.30 11.51
C LYS A 148 12.11 4.31 11.86
N GLU A 149 12.99 4.18 10.86
CA GLU A 149 14.44 4.23 11.05
C GLU A 149 14.87 5.60 11.61
N LEU A 150 14.36 6.68 11.01
CA LEU A 150 14.66 8.05 11.43
C LEU A 150 14.10 8.34 12.83
N GLY A 151 12.90 7.84 13.14
CA GLY A 151 12.32 7.93 14.48
C GLY A 151 13.12 7.14 15.54
N ALA A 152 13.67 5.98 15.18
CA ALA A 152 14.53 5.20 16.06
C ALA A 152 15.88 5.90 16.33
N LEU A 153 16.49 6.49 15.30
CA LEU A 153 17.72 7.27 15.44
C LEU A 153 17.52 8.46 16.38
N LYS A 154 16.47 9.27 16.17
CA LYS A 154 16.17 10.43 17.03
C LYS A 154 15.95 10.02 18.49
N LYS A 155 15.33 8.87 18.73
CA LYS A 155 15.15 8.33 20.09
C LYS A 155 16.48 7.90 20.72
N LYS A 156 17.42 7.34 19.95
CA LYS A 156 18.78 7.03 20.41
C LYS A 156 19.52 8.32 20.77
N GLN A 157 19.56 9.29 19.85
CA GLN A 157 20.22 10.58 20.04
C GLN A 157 19.72 11.35 21.27
N SER A 158 18.40 11.35 21.52
CA SER A 158 17.83 11.97 22.73
C SER A 158 18.30 11.28 24.02
N LYS A 159 18.49 9.96 24.03
CA LYS A 159 19.04 9.25 25.21
C LYS A 159 20.51 9.61 25.43
N ASP A 160 21.28 9.70 24.36
CA ASP A 160 22.72 10.02 24.43
C ASP A 160 22.92 11.46 24.96
N GLN A 161 22.13 12.42 24.44
CA GLN A 161 22.07 13.81 24.95
C GLN A 161 21.71 13.87 26.44
N ASN A 162 20.65 13.17 26.85
CA ASN A 162 20.24 13.12 28.26
C ASN A 162 21.31 12.52 29.18
N THR A 163 22.04 11.52 28.69
CA THR A 163 23.10 10.86 29.46
C THR A 163 24.29 11.80 29.65
N MET A 164 24.70 12.50 28.59
CA MET A 164 25.77 13.51 28.66
C MET A 164 25.39 14.68 29.57
N GLN A 165 24.18 15.23 29.43
CA GLN A 165 23.73 16.35 30.27
C GLN A 165 23.74 15.98 31.76
N LYS A 166 23.28 14.78 32.12
CA LYS A 166 23.35 14.29 33.51
C LYS A 166 24.79 14.15 34.01
N ALA A 167 25.70 13.68 33.17
CA ALA A 167 27.11 13.56 33.52
C ALA A 167 27.75 14.94 33.75
N HIS A 168 27.51 15.90 32.85
CA HIS A 168 27.97 17.28 32.97
C HIS A 168 27.46 17.96 34.25
N CYS A 169 26.14 17.89 34.50
CA CYS A 169 25.52 18.42 35.71
C CYS A 169 26.12 17.81 36.99
N THR A 170 26.25 16.48 37.04
CA THR A 170 26.85 15.79 38.20
C THR A 170 28.31 16.21 38.44
N GLN A 171 29.07 16.46 37.38
CA GLN A 171 30.48 16.88 37.49
C GLN A 171 30.60 18.30 38.03
N VAL A 172 29.77 19.23 37.55
CA VAL A 172 29.71 20.61 38.06
C VAL A 172 29.26 20.63 39.52
N ASP A 173 28.19 19.91 39.87
CA ASP A 173 27.66 19.87 41.24
C ASP A 173 28.70 19.36 42.25
N LYS A 174 29.45 18.31 41.90
CA LYS A 174 30.53 17.78 42.73
C LYS A 174 31.64 18.80 42.93
N MET A 175 32.02 19.52 41.87
CA MET A 175 33.07 20.53 41.92
C MET A 175 32.67 21.73 42.80
N VAL A 176 31.44 22.23 42.65
CA VAL A 176 30.88 23.32 43.48
C VAL A 176 30.77 22.87 44.94
N SER A 177 30.21 21.69 45.20
CA SER A 177 30.09 21.15 46.56
C SER A 177 31.45 20.97 47.25
N GLN A 178 32.49 20.56 46.52
CA GLN A 178 33.83 20.40 47.08
C GLN A 178 34.46 21.76 47.44
N HIS A 179 34.34 22.75 46.56
CA HIS A 179 34.80 24.12 46.83
C HIS A 179 34.12 24.72 48.06
N ASP A 180 32.79 24.58 48.17
CA ASP A 180 32.03 25.12 49.30
C ASP A 180 32.41 24.45 50.62
N LYS A 181 32.70 23.15 50.60
CA LYS A 181 33.21 22.42 51.78
C LYS A 181 34.58 22.93 52.20
N GLU A 182 35.53 23.08 51.27
CA GLU A 182 36.88 23.56 51.55
C GLU A 182 36.87 25.00 52.11
N LYS A 183 36.07 25.88 51.50
CA LYS A 183 35.87 27.25 51.97
C LYS A 183 35.29 27.29 53.39
N MET A 184 34.22 26.53 53.64
CA MET A 184 33.59 26.45 54.98
C MET A 184 34.57 25.94 56.04
N VAL A 185 35.46 25.00 55.69
CA VAL A 185 36.48 24.49 56.63
C VAL A 185 37.49 25.57 57.00
N LEU A 186 37.98 26.34 56.02
CA LEU A 186 38.90 27.47 56.26
C LEU A 186 38.25 28.54 57.17
N GLU A 187 37.01 28.91 56.88
CA GLU A 187 36.23 29.87 57.68
C GLU A 187 36.04 29.38 59.13
N LYS A 188 35.66 28.11 59.32
CA LYS A 188 35.49 27.51 60.66
C LYS A 188 36.80 27.42 61.45
N LEU A 189 37.93 27.17 60.78
CA LEU A 189 39.24 27.12 61.43
C LEU A 189 39.69 28.50 61.91
N LEU A 190 39.42 29.55 61.12
CA LEU A 190 39.66 30.93 61.51
C LEU A 190 38.79 31.34 62.70
N GLU A 191 37.49 31.04 62.64
CA GLU A 191 36.56 31.39 63.72
C GLU A 191 36.94 30.74 65.06
N LYS A 192 37.35 29.46 65.04
CA LYS A 192 37.87 28.75 66.22
C LYS A 192 39.15 29.39 66.77
N SER A 193 40.03 29.87 65.89
CA SER A 193 41.30 30.49 66.29
C SER A 193 41.08 31.86 66.93
N ILE A 194 40.16 32.65 66.38
CA ILE A 194 39.74 33.95 66.93
C ILE A 194 39.16 33.78 68.34
N LYS A 195 38.25 32.80 68.52
CA LYS A 195 37.65 32.49 69.83
C LYS A 195 38.68 32.09 70.91
N LYS A 196 39.83 31.51 70.53
CA LYS A 196 40.86 31.05 71.48
C LYS A 196 41.88 32.12 71.87
N ARG A 197 42.28 33.01 70.94
CA ARG A 197 43.42 33.93 71.12
C ARG A 197 43.03 35.40 71.29
N GLY A 198 41.75 35.74 71.09
CA GLY A 198 41.26 37.12 71.12
C GLY A 198 41.52 37.85 69.80
N GLU A 199 40.63 38.74 69.39
CA GLU A 199 40.64 39.35 68.04
C GLU A 199 41.92 40.12 67.71
N ASN A 200 42.49 40.81 68.70
CA ASN A 200 43.65 41.68 68.50
C ASN A 200 44.96 40.90 68.27
N ASN A 201 45.04 39.64 68.69
CA ASN A 201 46.23 38.80 68.54
C ASN A 201 46.18 37.89 67.29
N CYS A 202 45.14 38.02 66.44
CA CYS A 202 44.92 37.17 65.26
C CYS A 202 44.89 37.94 63.92
N GLN A 203 45.37 39.18 63.86
CA GLN A 203 45.38 39.97 62.61
C GLN A 203 46.14 39.28 61.46
N GLU A 204 47.35 38.75 61.72
CA GLU A 204 48.11 38.01 60.71
C GLU A 204 47.39 36.72 60.26
N LEU A 205 46.78 36.01 61.20
CA LEU A 205 46.01 34.79 60.94
C LEU A 205 44.73 35.04 60.12
N LYS A 206 44.06 36.17 60.34
CA LYS A 206 42.93 36.64 59.52
C LYS A 206 43.40 36.88 58.08
N LYS A 207 44.48 37.65 57.90
CA LYS A 207 45.05 37.94 56.58
C LYS A 207 45.50 36.68 55.84
N GLU A 208 46.20 35.77 56.51
CA GLU A 208 46.65 34.50 55.93
C GLU A 208 45.49 33.60 55.49
N THR A 209 44.39 33.58 56.25
CA THR A 209 43.20 32.79 55.87
C THR A 209 42.44 33.44 54.71
N GLU A 210 42.38 34.77 54.68
CA GLU A 210 41.79 35.52 53.57
C GLU A 210 42.56 35.31 52.28
N ASP A 211 43.90 35.35 52.32
CA ASP A 211 44.76 35.02 51.17
C ASP A 211 44.52 33.59 50.67
N LYS A 212 44.40 32.60 51.58
CA LYS A 212 44.06 31.21 51.23
C LYS A 212 42.70 31.06 50.58
N ILE A 213 41.67 31.73 51.10
CA ILE A 213 40.33 31.72 50.51
C ILE A 213 40.36 32.38 49.12
N GLN A 214 41.09 33.48 48.96
CA GLN A 214 41.24 34.16 47.68
C GLN A 214 41.91 33.28 46.63
N THR A 215 42.98 32.57 47.00
CA THR A 215 43.61 31.55 46.13
C THR A 215 42.62 30.44 45.79
N LEU A 216 41.91 29.89 46.77
CA LEU A 216 40.92 28.82 46.56
C LEU A 216 39.81 29.24 45.56
N VAL A 217 39.27 30.45 45.70
CA VAL A 217 38.25 30.99 44.81
C VAL A 217 38.80 31.20 43.39
N THR A 218 40.04 31.68 43.28
CA THR A 218 40.72 31.90 41.99
C THR A 218 40.98 30.57 41.27
N ASP A 219 41.43 29.55 41.99
CA ASP A 219 41.64 28.20 41.47
C ASP A 219 40.31 27.57 41.04
N HIS A 220 39.25 27.70 41.85
CA HIS A 220 37.92 27.20 41.50
C HIS A 220 37.37 27.89 40.25
N LYS A 221 37.53 29.21 40.11
CA LYS A 221 37.12 29.95 38.92
C LYS A 221 37.82 29.44 37.65
N THR A 222 39.11 29.13 37.75
CA THR A 222 39.89 28.55 36.64
C THR A 222 39.38 27.15 36.30
N LYS A 223 39.18 26.28 37.29
CA LYS A 223 38.62 24.93 37.11
C LYS A 223 37.23 24.96 36.48
N VAL A 224 36.36 25.89 36.90
CA VAL A 224 35.03 26.08 36.29
C VAL A 224 35.15 26.49 34.83
N LYS A 225 36.04 27.44 34.51
CA LYS A 225 36.26 27.87 33.13
C LYS A 225 36.73 26.71 32.23
N ASP A 226 37.67 25.89 32.71
CA ASP A 226 38.20 24.75 31.97
C ASP A 226 37.14 23.66 31.77
N ILE A 227 36.37 23.35 32.82
CA ILE A 227 35.26 22.39 32.73
C ILE A 227 34.17 22.88 31.78
N THR A 228 33.77 24.14 31.84
CA THR A 228 32.77 24.70 30.92
C THR A 228 33.25 24.64 29.47
N ALA A 229 34.53 24.93 29.22
CA ALA A 229 35.13 24.79 27.88
C ALA A 229 35.11 23.33 27.40
N GLN A 230 35.47 22.38 28.28
CA GLN A 230 35.43 20.95 27.98
C GLN A 230 34.00 20.45 27.71
N HIS A 231 33.02 20.83 28.53
CA HIS A 231 31.61 20.47 28.34
C HIS A 231 31.04 21.02 27.03
N THR A 232 31.43 22.25 26.67
CA THR A 232 31.03 22.88 25.41
C THR A 232 31.59 22.10 24.22
N LYS A 233 32.86 21.66 24.31
CA LYS A 233 33.50 20.84 23.28
C LYS A 233 32.82 19.48 23.14
N GLU A 234 32.66 18.74 24.23
CA GLU A 234 32.02 17.40 24.23
C GLU A 234 30.60 17.45 23.69
N TRP A 235 29.81 18.46 24.10
CA TRP A 235 28.45 18.65 23.60
C TRP A 235 28.45 18.97 22.10
N SER A 236 29.30 19.89 21.66
CA SER A 236 29.39 20.27 20.24
C SER A 236 29.81 19.09 19.36
N GLU A 237 30.75 18.26 19.81
CA GLU A 237 31.18 17.04 19.13
C GLU A 237 30.04 16.01 19.05
N LEU A 238 29.29 15.80 20.14
CA LEU A 238 28.13 14.91 20.16
C LEU A 238 27.06 15.36 19.15
N ILE A 239 26.69 16.65 19.17
CA ILE A 239 25.68 17.20 18.26
C ILE A 239 26.14 17.11 16.81
N SER A 240 27.42 17.40 16.54
CA SER A 240 28.01 17.26 15.21
C SER A 240 27.95 15.80 14.70
N SER A 241 28.29 14.84 15.56
CA SER A 241 28.19 13.41 15.24
C SER A 241 26.74 12.99 14.97
N HIS A 242 25.80 13.43 15.79
CA HIS A 242 24.37 13.15 15.61
C HIS A 242 23.83 13.73 14.28
N SER A 243 24.22 14.95 13.94
CA SER A 243 23.84 15.58 12.67
C SER A 243 24.43 14.82 11.47
N ASN A 244 25.68 14.38 11.55
CA ASN A 244 26.30 13.56 10.50
C ASN A 244 25.59 12.20 10.33
N GLU A 245 25.29 11.49 11.43
CA GLU A 245 24.52 10.23 11.38
C GLU A 245 23.11 10.44 10.76
N GLU A 246 22.43 11.54 11.11
CA GLU A 246 21.13 11.86 10.53
C GLU A 246 21.24 12.15 9.03
N GLN A 247 22.29 12.86 8.61
CA GLN A 247 22.52 13.17 7.20
C GLN A 247 22.80 11.91 6.37
N GLU A 248 23.67 11.01 6.85
CA GLU A 248 23.98 9.75 6.15
C GLU A 248 22.72 8.90 5.92
N ILE A 249 21.83 8.83 6.91
CA ILE A 249 20.55 8.13 6.77
C ILE A 249 19.66 8.82 5.73
N LYS A 250 19.52 10.16 5.78
CA LYS A 250 18.72 10.92 4.80
C LYS A 250 19.24 10.72 3.36
N ASP A 251 20.56 10.77 3.17
CA ASP A 251 21.20 10.56 1.85
C ASP A 251 20.96 9.13 1.33
N SER A 252 21.08 8.14 2.22
CA SER A 252 20.73 6.75 1.90
C SER A 252 19.26 6.60 1.54
N HIS A 253 18.36 7.26 2.28
CA HIS A 253 16.91 7.21 2.04
C HIS A 253 16.53 7.77 0.68
N VAL A 254 17.07 8.94 0.31
CA VAL A 254 16.85 9.55 -1.02
C VAL A 254 17.37 8.64 -2.13
N THR A 255 18.56 8.05 -1.96
CA THR A 255 19.13 7.12 -2.94
C THR A 255 18.25 5.88 -3.11
N GLN A 256 17.80 5.27 -2.02
CA GLN A 256 16.88 4.12 -2.05
C GLN A 256 15.54 4.48 -2.72
N GLN A 257 14.98 5.67 -2.44
CA GLN A 257 13.74 6.13 -3.09
C GLN A 257 13.93 6.25 -4.60
N CYS A 258 15.03 6.87 -5.05
CA CYS A 258 15.36 7.02 -6.47
C CYS A 258 15.46 5.66 -7.18
N GLU A 259 16.24 4.73 -6.60
CA GLU A 259 16.40 3.38 -7.15
C GLU A 259 15.08 2.61 -7.19
N HIS A 260 14.27 2.71 -6.14
CA HIS A 260 12.98 2.03 -6.06
C HIS A 260 12.03 2.56 -7.13
N LEU A 261 11.92 3.88 -7.28
CA LEU A 261 11.09 4.49 -8.33
C LEU A 261 11.55 4.09 -9.73
N LYS A 262 12.87 4.03 -10.00
CA LYS A 262 13.42 3.53 -11.27
C LYS A 262 13.01 2.08 -11.53
N LYS A 263 13.13 1.19 -10.52
CA LYS A 263 12.71 -0.22 -10.62
C LYS A 263 11.21 -0.35 -10.89
N LEU A 264 10.38 0.44 -10.20
CA LEU A 264 8.93 0.44 -10.41
C LEU A 264 8.57 0.90 -11.83
N LEU A 265 9.19 1.98 -12.31
CA LEU A 265 8.97 2.47 -13.65
C LEU A 265 9.36 1.41 -14.69
N ALA A 266 10.55 0.81 -14.58
CA ALA A 266 11.00 -0.25 -15.47
C ALA A 266 10.01 -1.44 -15.51
N THR A 267 9.49 -1.85 -14.35
CA THR A 267 8.49 -2.92 -14.26
C THR A 267 7.19 -2.55 -14.99
N VAL A 268 6.71 -1.31 -14.82
CA VAL A 268 5.50 -0.82 -15.52
C VAL A 268 5.73 -0.75 -17.04
N GLN A 269 6.91 -0.30 -17.47
CA GLN A 269 7.28 -0.21 -18.87
C GLN A 269 7.34 -1.60 -19.53
N GLU A 270 7.97 -2.58 -18.86
CA GLU A 270 8.00 -3.97 -19.31
C GLU A 270 6.58 -4.54 -19.48
N GLN A 271 5.69 -4.28 -18.51
CA GLN A 271 4.29 -4.70 -18.57
C GLN A 271 3.52 -4.05 -19.73
N GLN A 272 3.71 -2.74 -19.96
CA GLN A 272 3.09 -2.05 -21.10
C GLN A 272 3.55 -2.64 -22.43
N THR A 273 4.84 -2.93 -22.56
CA THR A 273 5.41 -3.56 -23.77
C THR A 273 4.84 -4.96 -23.97
N MET A 274 4.71 -5.76 -22.90
CA MET A 274 4.10 -7.09 -22.98
C MET A 274 2.62 -7.02 -23.39
N GLN A 275 1.84 -6.07 -22.84
CA GLN A 275 0.45 -5.85 -23.23
C GLN A 275 0.32 -5.50 -24.70
N LEU A 276 1.13 -4.56 -25.18
CA LEU A 276 1.07 -4.15 -26.58
C LEU A 276 1.39 -5.35 -27.49
N LYS A 277 2.40 -6.16 -27.17
CA LYS A 277 2.72 -7.39 -27.91
C LYS A 277 1.54 -8.38 -27.94
N LEU A 278 0.85 -8.60 -26.82
CA LEU A 278 -0.34 -9.46 -26.77
C LEU A 278 -1.49 -8.93 -27.65
N ILE A 279 -1.72 -7.61 -27.64
CA ILE A 279 -2.72 -6.97 -28.49
C ILE A 279 -2.35 -7.13 -29.97
N GLN A 280 -1.09 -6.92 -30.33
CA GLN A 280 -0.59 -7.07 -31.70
C GLN A 280 -0.70 -8.51 -32.20
N GLU A 281 -0.41 -9.50 -31.34
CA GLU A 281 -0.58 -10.91 -31.65
C GLU A 281 -2.04 -11.25 -31.92
N ARG A 282 -2.96 -10.75 -31.08
CA ARG A 282 -4.41 -10.93 -31.26
C ARG A 282 -4.90 -10.31 -32.57
N GLN A 283 -4.54 -9.07 -32.85
CA GLN A 283 -4.89 -8.39 -34.10
C GLN A 283 -4.36 -9.16 -35.33
N SER A 284 -3.16 -9.74 -35.24
CA SER A 284 -2.57 -10.56 -36.30
C SER A 284 -3.29 -11.90 -36.50
N LYS A 285 -3.78 -12.52 -35.42
CA LYS A 285 -4.63 -13.73 -35.50
C LYS A 285 -5.99 -13.41 -36.12
N GLU A 286 -6.62 -12.32 -35.69
CA GLU A 286 -7.92 -11.87 -36.19
C GLU A 286 -7.88 -11.50 -37.68
N MET A 287 -6.87 -10.74 -38.11
CA MET A 287 -6.67 -10.41 -39.52
C MET A 287 -6.51 -11.67 -40.39
N ARG A 288 -5.72 -12.67 -39.95
CA ARG A 288 -5.59 -13.94 -40.67
C ARG A 288 -6.90 -14.71 -40.76
N ALA A 289 -7.68 -14.74 -39.68
CA ALA A 289 -9.01 -15.36 -39.68
C ALA A 289 -9.97 -14.65 -40.65
N ASN A 290 -9.93 -13.32 -40.69
CA ASN A 290 -10.73 -12.52 -41.62
C ASN A 290 -10.31 -12.76 -43.09
N GLN A 291 -9.01 -12.88 -43.38
CA GLN A 291 -8.53 -13.23 -44.71
C GLN A 291 -9.00 -14.62 -45.15
N ALA A 292 -8.94 -15.62 -44.26
CA ALA A 292 -9.45 -16.96 -44.55
C ALA A 292 -10.97 -16.97 -44.81
N LYS A 293 -11.74 -16.25 -43.98
CA LYS A 293 -13.19 -16.10 -44.14
C LYS A 293 -13.56 -15.45 -45.47
N MET A 294 -12.94 -14.32 -45.79
CA MET A 294 -13.14 -13.61 -47.07
C MET A 294 -12.77 -14.49 -48.27
N SER A 295 -11.67 -15.26 -48.20
CA SER A 295 -11.31 -16.17 -49.29
C SER A 295 -12.39 -17.24 -49.51
N MET A 296 -12.93 -17.81 -48.42
CA MET A 296 -14.00 -18.80 -48.50
C MET A 296 -15.31 -18.21 -49.05
N GLU A 297 -15.67 -17.00 -48.64
CA GLU A 297 -16.83 -16.27 -49.14
C GLU A 297 -16.72 -15.94 -50.62
N ASN A 298 -15.56 -15.45 -51.08
CA ASN A 298 -15.36 -15.15 -52.50
C ASN A 298 -15.42 -16.42 -53.37
N SER A 299 -14.90 -17.56 -52.89
CA SER A 299 -15.05 -18.84 -53.59
C SER A 299 -16.51 -19.29 -53.69
N LYS A 300 -17.30 -19.12 -52.62
CA LYS A 300 -18.75 -19.39 -52.64
C LYS A 300 -19.49 -18.48 -53.63
N ALA A 301 -19.15 -17.19 -53.65
CA ALA A 301 -19.74 -16.23 -54.57
C ALA A 301 -19.50 -16.60 -56.05
N ILE A 302 -18.26 -16.98 -56.42
CA ILE A 302 -17.96 -17.46 -57.78
C ILE A 302 -18.74 -18.74 -58.12
N SER A 303 -18.90 -19.66 -57.17
CA SER A 303 -19.65 -20.90 -57.41
C SER A 303 -21.16 -20.65 -57.61
N GLN A 304 -21.71 -19.62 -56.99
CA GLN A 304 -23.14 -19.26 -57.06
C GLN A 304 -23.45 -18.28 -58.18
N ASP A 305 -22.43 -17.72 -58.83
CA ASP A 305 -22.57 -16.77 -59.93
C ASP A 305 -23.13 -17.47 -61.19
N LYS A 306 -24.41 -17.22 -61.47
CA LYS A 306 -25.13 -17.75 -62.63
C LYS A 306 -24.69 -17.14 -63.96
N SER A 307 -23.92 -16.04 -63.94
CA SER A 307 -23.43 -15.39 -65.17
C SER A 307 -22.27 -16.14 -65.83
N ILE A 308 -21.58 -17.00 -65.07
CA ILE A 308 -20.45 -17.80 -65.55
C ILE A 308 -20.96 -19.00 -66.34
N LYS A 309 -20.68 -19.03 -67.65
CA LYS A 309 -21.35 -19.96 -68.58
C LYS A 309 -20.60 -21.27 -68.76
N ASN A 310 -19.30 -21.31 -68.49
CA ASN A 310 -18.49 -22.51 -68.72
C ASN A 310 -17.35 -22.69 -67.70
N LYS A 311 -16.76 -23.90 -67.68
CA LYS A 311 -15.70 -24.29 -66.74
C LYS A 311 -14.42 -23.46 -66.90
N ALA A 312 -14.02 -23.16 -68.14
CA ALA A 312 -12.83 -22.38 -68.43
C ALA A 312 -12.93 -20.92 -67.91
N GLU A 313 -14.11 -20.31 -68.07
CA GLU A 313 -14.42 -18.98 -67.53
C GLU A 313 -14.41 -18.99 -66.00
N ARG A 314 -14.96 -20.03 -65.36
CA ARG A 314 -14.91 -20.20 -63.90
C ARG A 314 -13.47 -20.30 -63.39
N GLU A 315 -12.65 -21.14 -64.01
CA GLU A 315 -11.23 -21.30 -63.63
C GLU A 315 -10.43 -20.02 -63.86
N ARG A 316 -10.74 -19.24 -64.90
CA ARG A 316 -10.15 -17.92 -65.13
C ARG A 316 -10.55 -16.94 -64.02
N ARG A 317 -11.85 -16.82 -63.70
CA ARG A 317 -12.37 -15.95 -62.62
C ARG A 317 -11.77 -16.30 -61.26
N VAL A 318 -11.60 -17.59 -60.96
CA VAL A 318 -10.94 -18.05 -59.72
C VAL A 318 -9.47 -17.61 -59.69
N ARG A 319 -8.73 -17.76 -60.79
CA ARG A 319 -7.32 -17.32 -60.86
C ARG A 319 -7.17 -15.80 -60.69
N GLU A 320 -8.00 -15.01 -61.38
CA GLU A 320 -8.00 -13.54 -61.28
C GLU A 320 -8.36 -13.08 -59.86
N LEU A 321 -9.35 -13.71 -59.23
CA LEU A 321 -9.74 -13.43 -57.85
C LEU A 321 -8.61 -13.80 -56.87
N ASN A 322 -8.01 -14.99 -56.99
CA ASN A 322 -6.94 -15.44 -56.11
C ASN A 322 -5.72 -14.51 -56.19
N SER A 323 -5.36 -14.05 -57.39
CA SER A 323 -4.30 -13.06 -57.60
C SER A 323 -4.64 -11.74 -56.90
N THR A 324 -5.87 -11.25 -57.07
CA THR A 324 -6.35 -10.01 -56.44
C THR A 324 -6.39 -10.10 -54.91
N ASN A 325 -6.91 -11.20 -54.38
CA ASN A 325 -6.96 -11.48 -52.95
C ASN A 325 -5.56 -11.56 -52.36
N THR A 326 -4.63 -12.25 -53.03
CA THR A 326 -3.23 -12.36 -52.57
C THR A 326 -2.59 -10.98 -52.44
N LYS A 327 -2.76 -10.11 -53.45
CA LYS A 327 -2.26 -8.73 -53.38
C LYS A 327 -2.89 -7.95 -52.23
N LYS A 328 -4.22 -7.99 -52.08
CA LYS A 328 -4.93 -7.31 -50.98
C LYS A 328 -4.46 -7.78 -49.61
N PHE A 329 -4.26 -9.10 -49.44
CA PHE A 329 -3.84 -9.68 -48.17
C PHE A 329 -2.41 -9.30 -47.81
N LEU A 330 -1.51 -9.25 -48.80
CA LEU A 330 -0.15 -8.76 -48.62
C LEU A 330 -0.12 -7.28 -48.22
N ASP A 331 -0.89 -6.45 -48.91
CA ASP A 331 -0.98 -5.01 -48.60
C ASP A 331 -1.56 -4.77 -47.19
N GLU A 332 -2.59 -5.52 -46.80
CA GLU A 332 -3.18 -5.46 -45.47
C GLU A 332 -2.18 -5.90 -44.38
N ARG A 333 -1.46 -7.01 -44.60
CA ARG A 333 -0.40 -7.47 -43.69
C ARG A 333 0.70 -6.43 -43.56
N LYS A 334 1.13 -5.82 -44.66
CA LYS A 334 2.15 -4.77 -44.66
C LYS A 334 1.67 -3.53 -43.89
N ARG A 335 0.42 -3.11 -44.08
CA ARG A 335 -0.17 -1.99 -43.33
C ARG A 335 -0.26 -2.29 -41.83
N LEU A 336 -0.70 -3.49 -41.46
CA LEU A 336 -0.79 -3.90 -40.06
C LEU A 336 0.59 -3.95 -39.40
N ALA A 337 1.59 -4.51 -40.08
CA ALA A 337 2.97 -4.55 -39.59
C ALA A 337 3.55 -3.14 -39.40
N MET A 338 3.36 -2.24 -40.37
CA MET A 338 3.78 -0.83 -40.23
C MET A 338 3.05 -0.12 -39.08
N LYS A 339 1.77 -0.44 -38.85
CA LYS A 339 1.01 0.09 -37.71
C LYS A 339 1.58 -0.40 -36.38
N HIS A 340 1.82 -1.71 -36.24
CA HIS A 340 2.41 -2.30 -35.04
C HIS A 340 3.80 -1.73 -34.72
N GLN A 341 4.62 -1.52 -35.75
CA GLN A 341 5.93 -0.89 -35.62
C GLN A 341 5.82 0.53 -35.06
N LYS A 342 4.95 1.37 -35.65
CA LYS A 342 4.73 2.75 -35.18
C LYS A 342 4.19 2.82 -33.75
N GLU A 343 3.28 1.92 -33.39
CA GLU A 343 2.75 1.83 -32.02
C GLU A 343 3.85 1.48 -31.01
N MET A 344 4.77 0.57 -31.38
CA MET A 344 5.91 0.20 -30.55
C MET A 344 6.91 1.35 -30.38
N GLU A 345 7.29 2.01 -31.49
CA GLU A 345 8.18 3.17 -31.49
C GLU A 345 7.64 4.32 -30.64
N GLN A 346 6.32 4.58 -30.72
CA GLN A 346 5.66 5.59 -29.91
C GLN A 346 5.66 5.22 -28.43
N LEU A 347 5.40 3.94 -28.09
CA LEU A 347 5.47 3.47 -26.72
C LEU A 347 6.89 3.64 -26.16
N GLU A 348 7.91 3.17 -26.88
CA GLU A 348 9.31 3.30 -26.47
C GLU A 348 9.74 4.76 -26.30
N LYS A 349 9.29 5.65 -27.20
CA LYS A 349 9.52 7.10 -27.07
C LYS A 349 8.93 7.63 -25.76
N ASN A 350 7.68 7.30 -25.46
CA ASN A 350 7.02 7.70 -24.22
C ASN A 350 7.74 7.15 -22.97
N GLN A 351 8.21 5.90 -23.04
CA GLN A 351 8.96 5.25 -21.96
C GLN A 351 10.30 5.96 -21.70
N ARG A 352 11.03 6.35 -22.77
CA ARG A 352 12.26 7.15 -22.65
C ARG A 352 12.00 8.51 -22.01
N GLU A 353 10.97 9.23 -22.47
CA GLU A 353 10.61 10.54 -21.90
C GLU A 353 10.20 10.45 -20.42
N GLN A 354 9.50 9.39 -20.02
CA GLN A 354 9.16 9.14 -18.62
C GLN A 354 10.40 8.88 -17.77
N LEU A 355 11.35 8.10 -18.29
CA LEU A 355 12.61 7.82 -17.59
C LEU A 355 13.43 9.09 -17.41
N GLU A 356 13.58 9.90 -18.47
CA GLU A 356 14.32 11.17 -18.40
C GLU A 356 13.70 12.14 -17.37
N LYS A 357 12.36 12.23 -17.33
CA LYS A 357 11.66 13.03 -16.31
C LYS A 357 11.91 12.52 -14.90
N LEU A 358 11.89 11.20 -14.71
CA LEU A 358 12.17 10.60 -13.40
C LEU A 358 13.63 10.84 -12.98
N GLU A 359 14.57 10.79 -13.93
CA GLU A 359 15.99 11.05 -13.65
C GLU A 359 16.23 12.49 -13.24
N LYS A 360 15.66 13.47 -13.96
CA LYS A 360 15.71 14.89 -13.56
C LYS A 360 15.09 15.12 -12.18
N PHE A 361 13.96 14.49 -11.89
CA PHE A 361 13.32 14.60 -10.57
C PHE A 361 14.20 14.01 -9.45
N ASN A 362 14.81 12.85 -9.70
CA ASN A 362 15.71 12.20 -8.75
C ASN A 362 16.99 13.03 -8.52
N GLU A 363 17.52 13.66 -9.56
CA GLU A 363 18.68 14.57 -9.46
C GLU A 363 18.33 15.82 -8.63
N GLN A 364 17.21 16.48 -8.94
CA GLN A 364 16.71 17.60 -8.14
C GLN A 364 16.51 17.25 -6.65
N ALA A 365 15.99 16.05 -6.36
CA ALA A 365 15.82 15.60 -4.98
C ALA A 365 17.16 15.42 -4.24
N LYS A 366 18.19 14.94 -4.93
CA LYS A 366 19.55 14.82 -4.37
C LYS A 366 20.19 16.19 -4.17
N ASP A 367 20.06 17.09 -5.14
CA ASP A 367 20.60 18.44 -5.05
C ASP A 367 19.96 19.20 -3.89
N MET A 368 18.64 19.11 -3.72
CA MET A 368 17.95 19.72 -2.59
C MET A 368 18.44 19.17 -1.25
N GLN A 369 18.69 17.86 -1.16
CA GLN A 369 19.23 17.23 0.04
C GLN A 369 20.67 17.71 0.34
N GLN A 370 21.48 17.94 -0.70
CA GLN A 370 22.83 18.49 -0.57
C GLN A 370 22.81 19.98 -0.16
N MET A 371 21.84 20.75 -0.65
CA MET A 371 21.66 22.15 -0.24
C MET A 371 21.27 22.26 1.24
N VAL A 372 20.34 21.42 1.71
CA VAL A 372 19.97 21.35 3.13
C VAL A 372 21.19 21.00 4.00
N LYS A 373 22.03 20.07 3.55
CA LYS A 373 23.28 19.74 4.24
C LYS A 373 24.21 20.94 4.38
N LEU A 374 24.41 21.70 3.29
CA LEU A 374 25.26 22.89 3.30
C LEU A 374 24.72 23.97 4.24
N GLU A 375 23.41 24.18 4.25
CA GLU A 375 22.74 25.12 5.16
C GLU A 375 22.92 24.69 6.63
N GLU A 376 22.68 23.41 6.94
CA GLU A 376 22.91 22.85 8.28
C GLU A 376 24.39 22.97 8.72
N GLU A 377 25.36 22.79 7.81
CA GLU A 377 26.79 22.96 8.09
C GLU A 377 27.15 24.43 8.38
N MET A 378 26.57 25.39 7.67
CA MET A 378 26.79 26.83 7.88
C MET A 378 26.20 27.32 9.21
N ASP A 379 25.10 26.72 9.66
CA ASP A 379 24.45 27.06 10.92
C ASP A 379 25.11 26.43 12.15
N ARG A 380 26.08 25.53 11.97
CA ARG A 380 26.80 24.90 13.10
C ARG A 380 27.59 25.93 13.89
N ARG A 381 27.28 26.02 15.18
CA ARG A 381 28.00 26.83 16.17
C ARG A 381 28.26 26.01 17.44
N PRO A 382 29.38 26.26 18.15
CA PRO A 382 29.59 25.67 19.46
C PRO A 382 28.43 26.02 20.39
N ALA A 383 27.93 25.02 21.10
CA ALA A 383 26.82 25.18 22.03
C ALA A 383 27.14 24.47 23.35
N THR A 384 26.73 25.09 24.45
CA THR A 384 26.81 24.51 25.79
C THR A 384 25.40 24.16 26.23
N VAL A 385 25.17 22.93 26.70
CA VAL A 385 23.93 22.57 27.38
C VAL A 385 24.03 23.04 28.84
N VAL A 386 23.00 23.75 29.31
CA VAL A 386 22.91 24.23 30.69
C VAL A 386 21.77 23.50 31.40
#